data_AF-A0A951L3A3-F1
#
_entry.id   AF-A0A951L3A3-F1
#
_cell.length_a   1.000
_cell.length_b   1.000
_cell.length_c   1.000
_cell.angle_alpha   90.00
_cell.angle_beta   90.00
_cell.angle_gamma   90.00
#
_symmetry.space_group_name_H-M   'P 1'
#
loop_
_entity.id
_entity.type
_entity.pdbx_description
1 polymer ?
#
loop_
_entity_poly.entity_id
_entity_poly.type
_entity_poly.pdbx_seq_one_letter_code
_entity_poly.pdbx_strand_id
1 'polypeptide(L)'
;LLPEIDLLVAWGTIGGVAAKELAGGVPTVFVSVGAPVEIGLVRSLAHPGGNMTGISFEAATETYGKRLQLLKEIVPALQRVAVLRAVSDPNVGFAMPSLEAALPELGVTLVSVDIESADDLDPAFAKINEMIE
;
A
#
# COMPACT_ATOMS: atom_id res chain seq x y z
N LEU A 1 18.34 23.04 -22.65
CA LEU A 1 18.10 23.22 -21.21
C LEU A 1 16.63 22.90 -21.01
N LEU A 2 16.30 21.86 -20.26
CA LEU A 2 14.91 21.67 -19.84
C LEU A 2 14.52 22.91 -19.00
N PRO A 3 13.32 23.47 -19.18
CA PRO A 3 12.86 24.58 -18.37
C PRO A 3 12.87 24.18 -16.89
N GLU A 4 13.03 25.17 -16.01
CA GLU A 4 12.85 24.99 -14.57
C GLU A 4 11.42 24.51 -14.30
N ILE A 5 11.27 23.49 -13.45
CA ILE A 5 9.97 22.88 -13.18
C ILE A 5 9.32 23.64 -12.01
N ASP A 6 8.21 24.32 -12.28
CA ASP A 6 7.45 25.05 -11.25
C ASP A 6 6.66 24.13 -10.31
N LEU A 7 6.19 22.99 -10.84
CA LEU A 7 5.35 22.03 -10.12
C LEU A 7 5.54 20.62 -10.71
N LEU A 8 5.71 19.64 -9.84
CA LEU A 8 5.70 18.22 -10.19
C LEU A 8 4.38 17.58 -9.79
N VAL A 9 3.80 16.77 -10.68
CA VAL A 9 2.64 15.91 -10.35
C VAL A 9 3.10 14.46 -10.33
N ALA A 10 3.03 13.82 -9.16
CA ALA A 10 3.48 12.46 -8.95
C ALA A 10 2.29 11.51 -8.77
N TRP A 11 2.19 10.48 -9.60
CA TRP A 11 1.07 9.53 -9.53
C TRP A 11 1.47 8.24 -8.80
N GLY A 12 0.59 7.77 -7.92
CA GLY A 12 0.78 6.52 -7.19
C GLY A 12 1.83 6.63 -6.09
N THR A 13 1.84 5.65 -5.18
CA THR A 13 2.80 5.60 -4.07
C THR A 13 4.25 5.56 -4.56
N ILE A 14 4.55 4.73 -5.57
CA ILE A 14 5.90 4.62 -6.15
C ILE A 14 6.37 5.97 -6.72
N GLY A 15 5.50 6.64 -7.50
CA GLY A 15 5.82 7.96 -8.05
C GLY A 15 6.01 9.02 -6.96
N GLY A 16 5.19 8.99 -5.91
CA GLY A 16 5.33 9.88 -4.76
C GLY A 16 6.66 9.71 -4.02
N VAL A 17 7.07 8.46 -3.77
CA VAL A 17 8.37 8.15 -3.14
C VAL A 17 9.53 8.62 -4.03
N ALA A 18 9.50 8.29 -5.32
CA ALA A 18 10.53 8.75 -6.26
C ALA A 18 10.61 10.29 -6.33
N ALA A 19 9.46 10.98 -6.33
CA ALA A 19 9.41 12.43 -6.32
C ALA A 19 10.05 13.02 -5.05
N LYS A 20 9.80 12.43 -3.88
CA LYS A 20 10.42 12.86 -2.62
C LYS A 20 11.95 12.82 -2.68
N GLU A 21 12.52 11.80 -3.31
CA GLU A 21 13.97 11.62 -3.41
C GLU A 21 14.61 12.53 -4.47
N LEU A 22 13.93 12.77 -5.59
CA LEU A 22 14.53 13.35 -6.78
C LEU A 22 14.12 14.80 -7.06
N ALA A 23 12.98 15.27 -6.54
CA ALA A 23 12.41 16.57 -6.93
C ALA A 23 13.15 17.78 -6.32
N GLY A 24 14.12 17.58 -5.42
CA GLY A 24 15.06 18.64 -5.02
C GLY A 24 14.43 19.93 -4.48
N GLY A 25 13.26 19.87 -3.86
CA GLY A 25 12.52 21.02 -3.33
C GLY A 25 11.44 21.60 -4.24
N VAL A 26 11.32 21.13 -5.48
CA VAL A 26 10.21 21.50 -6.39
C VAL A 26 8.86 21.18 -5.71
N PRO A 27 7.91 22.13 -5.69
CA PRO A 27 6.56 21.86 -5.20
C PRO A 27 5.98 20.63 -5.88
N THR A 28 5.51 19.66 -5.10
CA THR A 28 5.02 18.38 -5.62
C THR A 28 3.60 18.12 -5.14
N VAL A 29 2.71 17.85 -6.08
CA VAL A 29 1.34 17.38 -5.83
C VAL A 29 1.28 15.88 -6.16
N PHE A 30 1.09 15.05 -5.16
CA PHE A 30 0.87 13.63 -5.38
C PHE A 30 -0.61 13.30 -5.58
N VAL A 31 -0.88 12.28 -6.39
CA VAL A 31 -2.23 11.79 -6.68
C VAL A 31 -2.26 10.29 -6.46
N SER A 32 -3.27 9.82 -5.73
CA SER A 32 -3.47 8.39 -5.45
C SER A 32 -2.27 7.75 -4.74
N VAL A 33 -1.77 8.38 -3.68
CA VAL A 33 -0.78 7.78 -2.77
C VAL A 33 -1.49 7.10 -1.59
N GLY A 34 -0.93 6.00 -1.10
CA GLY A 34 -1.36 5.35 0.15
C GLY A 34 -0.54 5.83 1.34
N ALA A 35 -1.19 6.05 2.48
CA ALA A 35 -0.61 6.34 3.78
C ALA A 35 0.55 7.36 3.75
N PRO A 36 0.33 8.58 3.19
CA PRO A 36 1.41 9.53 2.90
C PRO A 36 2.13 10.03 4.16
N VAL A 37 1.52 9.90 5.35
CA VAL A 37 2.16 10.23 6.63
C VAL A 37 3.11 9.10 7.04
N GLU A 38 2.65 7.86 6.91
CA GLU A 38 3.35 6.65 7.34
C GLU A 38 4.57 6.36 6.48
N ILE A 39 4.49 6.63 5.18
CA ILE A 39 5.66 6.57 4.27
C ILE A 39 6.47 7.88 4.29
N GLY A 40 6.05 8.86 5.09
CA GLY A 40 6.77 10.10 5.33
C GLY A 40 6.84 11.06 4.14
N LEU A 41 5.90 11.02 3.19
CA LEU A 41 5.80 12.09 2.18
C LEU A 41 5.38 13.41 2.83
N VAL A 42 4.56 13.35 3.88
CA VAL A 42 4.06 14.51 4.62
C VAL A 42 4.11 14.27 6.12
N ARG A 43 4.21 15.33 6.92
CA ARG A 43 4.20 15.23 8.40
C ARG A 43 2.81 14.93 8.97
N SER A 44 1.77 15.46 8.35
CA SER A 44 0.36 15.21 8.72
C SER A 44 -0.55 15.53 7.54
N LEU A 45 -1.76 14.97 7.53
CA LEU A 45 -2.73 15.21 6.47
C LEU A 45 -3.21 16.68 6.43
N ALA A 46 -3.49 17.27 7.59
CA ALA A 46 -3.97 18.65 7.68
C ALA A 46 -2.84 19.68 7.41
N HIS A 47 -1.61 19.34 7.81
CA HIS A 47 -0.44 20.23 7.68
C HIS A 47 0.78 19.43 7.18
N PRO A 48 1.01 19.39 5.85
CA PRO A 48 2.03 18.53 5.26
C PRO A 48 3.47 18.83 5.70
N GLY A 49 3.80 20.09 6.00
CA GLY A 49 5.08 20.46 6.61
C GLY A 49 6.31 20.46 5.69
N GLY A 50 6.12 20.43 4.37
CA GLY A 50 7.20 20.44 3.37
C GLY A 50 6.71 20.91 2.00
N ASN A 51 7.43 20.54 0.94
CA ASN A 51 7.10 20.88 -0.46
C ASN A 51 6.12 19.90 -1.12
N MET A 52 5.68 18.85 -0.41
CA MET A 52 4.77 17.83 -0.93
C MET A 52 3.37 17.98 -0.33
N THR A 53 2.34 17.85 -1.16
CA THR A 53 0.92 17.79 -0.77
C THR A 53 0.15 16.94 -1.79
N GLY A 54 -1.14 16.67 -1.58
CA GLY A 54 -1.90 15.96 -2.60
C GLY A 54 -3.14 15.23 -2.12
N ILE A 55 -3.52 14.21 -2.90
CA ILE A 55 -4.70 13.37 -2.68
C ILE A 55 -4.24 11.96 -2.34
N SER A 56 -4.68 11.47 -1.18
CA SER A 56 -4.49 10.09 -0.75
C SER A 56 -5.72 9.26 -1.11
N PHE A 57 -5.53 8.03 -1.62
CA PHE A 57 -6.65 7.07 -1.72
C PHE A 57 -6.83 6.30 -0.41
N GLU A 58 -5.77 6.16 0.38
CA GLU A 58 -5.77 5.43 1.64
C GLU A 58 -5.10 6.26 2.73
N ALA A 59 -5.86 7.15 3.37
CA ALA A 59 -5.34 8.07 4.36
C ALA A 59 -5.10 7.43 5.74
N ALA A 60 -5.68 6.25 5.99
CA ALA A 60 -5.57 5.50 7.23
C ALA A 60 -5.26 4.03 6.92
N THR A 61 -4.23 3.49 7.56
CA THR A 61 -3.72 2.14 7.30
C THR A 61 -4.65 1.04 7.82
N GLU A 62 -5.49 1.34 8.81
CA GLU A 62 -6.40 0.41 9.46
C GLU A 62 -7.49 -0.12 8.52
N THR A 63 -7.68 0.54 7.37
CA THR A 63 -8.62 0.15 6.31
C THR A 63 -8.31 -1.24 5.75
N TYR A 64 -7.04 -1.68 5.72
CA TYR A 64 -6.69 -3.02 5.25
C TYR A 64 -7.22 -4.12 6.19
N GLY A 65 -7.05 -3.96 7.50
CA GLY A 65 -7.65 -4.86 8.50
C GLY A 65 -9.18 -4.86 8.43
N LYS A 66 -9.81 -3.70 8.16
CA LYS A 66 -11.27 -3.62 7.96
C LYS A 66 -11.75 -4.36 6.71
N ARG A 67 -10.99 -4.36 5.61
CA ARG A 67 -11.31 -5.17 4.43
C ARG A 67 -11.31 -6.66 4.76
N LEU A 68 -10.34 -7.12 5.56
CA LEU A 68 -10.30 -8.50 6.03
C LEU A 68 -11.49 -8.84 6.94
N GLN A 69 -11.86 -7.93 7.84
CA GLN A 69 -13.07 -8.06 8.66
C GLN A 69 -14.32 -8.20 7.79
N LEU A 70 -14.50 -7.33 6.79
CA LEU A 70 -15.64 -7.39 5.86
C LEU A 70 -15.65 -8.72 5.09
N LEU A 71 -14.50 -9.22 4.65
CA LEU A 71 -14.41 -10.51 3.99
C LEU A 71 -14.88 -11.66 4.90
N LYS A 72 -14.51 -11.62 6.20
CA LYS A 72 -14.97 -12.58 7.21
C LYS A 72 -16.47 -12.47 7.50
N GLU A 73 -17.04 -11.27 7.47
CA GLU A 73 -18.49 -11.06 7.60
C GLU A 73 -19.27 -11.64 6.41
N ILE A 74 -18.74 -11.47 5.18
CA ILE A 74 -19.33 -12.02 3.95
C ILE A 74 -19.20 -13.55 3.91
N VAL A 75 -18.07 -14.09 4.34
CA VAL A 75 -17.79 -15.54 4.38
C VAL A 75 -17.47 -15.96 5.83
N PRO A 76 -18.48 -16.25 6.66
CA PRO A 76 -18.26 -16.56 8.08
C PRO A 76 -17.36 -17.78 8.34
N ALA A 77 -17.34 -18.74 7.42
CA ALA A 77 -16.51 -19.94 7.49
C ALA A 77 -15.04 -19.71 7.07
N LEU A 78 -14.66 -18.48 6.67
CA LEU A 78 -13.31 -18.16 6.24
C LEU A 78 -12.29 -18.41 7.36
N GLN A 79 -11.29 -19.24 7.09
CA GLN A 79 -10.22 -19.58 8.04
C GLN A 79 -8.83 -19.15 7.57
N ARG A 80 -8.63 -19.06 6.25
CA ARG A 80 -7.33 -18.76 5.62
C ARG A 80 -7.54 -17.74 4.52
N VAL A 81 -6.66 -16.74 4.46
CA VAL A 81 -6.66 -15.73 3.39
C VAL A 81 -5.26 -15.63 2.83
N ALA A 82 -5.16 -15.80 1.51
CA ALA A 82 -3.91 -15.56 0.80
C ALA A 82 -3.78 -14.08 0.42
N VAL A 83 -2.57 -13.54 0.55
CA VAL A 83 -2.22 -12.17 0.13
C VAL A 83 -1.02 -12.25 -0.81
N LEU A 84 -1.21 -11.74 -2.02
CA LEU A 84 -0.12 -11.51 -2.96
C LEU A 84 0.54 -10.17 -2.65
N ARG A 85 1.85 -10.17 -2.45
CA ARG A 85 2.62 -8.98 -2.09
C ARG A 85 3.59 -8.65 -3.21
N ALA A 86 3.36 -7.53 -3.88
CA ALA A 86 4.35 -6.98 -4.80
C ALA A 86 5.51 -6.41 -3.98
N VAL A 87 6.69 -7.04 -4.04
CA VAL A 87 7.83 -6.69 -3.17
C VAL A 87 8.29 -5.24 -3.37
N SER A 88 8.11 -4.72 -4.59
CA SER A 88 8.45 -3.34 -4.95
C SER A 88 7.40 -2.30 -4.55
N ASP A 89 6.22 -2.69 -4.08
CA ASP A 89 5.16 -1.74 -3.70
C ASP A 89 5.35 -1.25 -2.25
N PRO A 90 5.63 0.06 -2.03
CA PRO A 90 5.77 0.61 -0.69
C PRO A 90 4.52 0.43 0.18
N ASN A 91 3.34 0.23 -0.42
CA ASN A 91 2.10 0.02 0.31
C ASN A 91 2.13 -1.24 1.18
N VAL A 92 2.90 -2.26 0.79
CA VAL A 92 3.03 -3.52 1.54
C VAL A 92 3.53 -3.27 2.97
N GLY A 93 4.41 -2.29 3.15
CA GLY A 93 5.04 -1.99 4.45
C GLY A 93 4.05 -1.56 5.53
N PHE A 94 2.92 -0.96 5.17
CA PHE A 94 1.87 -0.57 6.12
C PHE A 94 0.57 -1.38 6.00
N ALA A 95 0.30 -1.96 4.82
CA ALA A 95 -0.86 -2.82 4.63
C ALA A 95 -0.75 -4.13 5.42
N MET A 96 0.42 -4.77 5.42
CA MET A 96 0.64 -6.05 6.10
C MET A 96 0.48 -5.95 7.62
N PRO A 97 1.09 -4.98 8.32
CA PRO A 97 0.83 -4.79 9.75
C PRO A 97 -0.65 -4.59 10.09
N SER A 98 -1.41 -3.86 9.26
CA SER A 98 -2.84 -3.69 9.48
C SER A 98 -3.63 -4.98 9.30
N LEU A 99 -3.28 -5.82 8.33
CA LEU A 99 -3.90 -7.14 8.15
C LEU A 99 -3.57 -8.07 9.33
N GLU A 100 -2.30 -8.11 9.74
CA GLU A 100 -1.81 -8.94 10.84
C GLU A 100 -2.47 -8.58 12.16
N ALA A 101 -2.67 -7.29 12.43
CA ALA A 101 -3.35 -6.80 13.64
C ALA A 101 -4.82 -7.27 13.73
N ALA A 102 -5.48 -7.54 12.61
CA ALA A 102 -6.87 -7.99 12.58
C ALA A 102 -7.04 -9.51 12.76
N LEU A 103 -5.97 -10.31 12.60
CA LEU A 103 -6.06 -11.78 12.60
C LEU A 103 -6.61 -12.38 13.91
N PRO A 104 -6.17 -11.95 15.12
CA PRO A 104 -6.60 -12.58 16.36
C PRO A 104 -8.10 -12.47 16.62
N GLU A 105 -8.70 -11.30 16.31
CA GLU A 105 -10.13 -11.05 16.50
C GLU A 105 -10.98 -11.81 15.48
N LEU A 106 -10.46 -12.02 14.27
CA LEU A 106 -11.19 -12.65 13.17
C LEU A 106 -11.04 -14.18 13.13
N GLY A 107 -10.06 -14.74 13.85
CA GLY A 107 -9.76 -16.16 13.81
C GLY A 107 -9.35 -16.64 12.42
N VAL A 108 -8.65 -15.79 11.67
CA VAL A 108 -8.18 -16.05 10.30
C VAL A 108 -6.66 -16.17 10.30
N THR A 109 -6.12 -17.08 9.48
CA THR A 109 -4.69 -17.17 9.20
C THR A 109 -4.36 -16.49 7.89
N LEU A 110 -3.30 -15.68 7.86
CA LEU A 110 -2.80 -15.03 6.65
C LEU A 110 -1.71 -15.89 6.00
N VAL A 111 -1.81 -16.13 4.70
CA VAL A 111 -0.77 -16.76 3.88
C VAL A 111 -0.23 -15.73 2.91
N SER A 112 1.04 -15.35 3.03
CA SER A 112 1.64 -14.35 2.15
C SER A 112 2.48 -15.00 1.07
N VAL A 113 2.33 -14.52 -0.18
CA VAL A 113 3.16 -14.92 -1.31
C VAL A 113 3.70 -13.68 -1.99
N ASP A 114 5.02 -13.62 -2.11
CA ASP A 114 5.72 -12.51 -2.74
C ASP A 114 5.76 -12.69 -4.26
N ILE A 115 5.59 -11.59 -4.97
CA ILE A 115 5.75 -11.49 -6.42
C ILE A 115 6.64 -10.28 -6.75
N GLU A 116 7.50 -10.43 -7.75
CA GLU A 116 8.35 -9.34 -8.26
C GLU A 116 7.80 -8.77 -9.57
N SER A 117 7.09 -9.59 -10.34
CA SER A 117 6.59 -9.26 -11.66
C SER A 117 5.26 -9.97 -11.96
N ALA A 118 4.67 -9.63 -13.11
CA ALA A 118 3.46 -10.30 -13.58
C ALA A 118 3.69 -11.78 -13.93
N ASP A 119 4.92 -12.16 -14.32
CA ASP A 119 5.26 -13.54 -14.67
C ASP A 119 5.23 -14.48 -13.45
N ASP A 120 5.27 -13.92 -12.23
CA ASP A 120 5.18 -14.68 -10.98
C ASP A 120 3.74 -15.05 -10.60
N LEU A 121 2.72 -14.49 -11.28
CA LEU A 121 1.32 -14.66 -10.88
C LEU A 121 0.85 -16.11 -10.98
N ASP A 122 1.08 -16.78 -12.10
CA ASP A 122 0.67 -18.18 -12.29
C ASP A 122 1.36 -19.12 -11.27
N PRO A 123 2.70 -19.06 -11.08
CA PRO A 123 3.37 -19.78 -9.99
C PRO A 123 2.83 -19.44 -8.59
N ALA A 124 2.54 -18.17 -8.33
CA ALA A 124 2.02 -17.73 -7.03
C ALA A 124 0.63 -18.30 -6.76
N PHE A 125 -0.26 -18.32 -7.75
CA PHE A 125 -1.59 -18.93 -7.61
C PHE A 125 -1.51 -20.44 -7.41
N ALA A 126 -0.64 -21.14 -8.15
CA ALA A 126 -0.41 -22.57 -7.94
C ALA A 126 0.04 -22.85 -6.49
N LYS A 127 1.02 -22.08 -6.00
CA LYS A 127 1.50 -22.16 -4.62
C LYS A 127 0.40 -21.85 -3.60
N ILE A 128 -0.44 -20.84 -3.85
CA ILE A 128 -1.56 -20.50 -2.97
C ILE A 128 -2.51 -21.69 -2.84
N ASN A 129 -2.86 -22.36 -3.95
CA ASN A 129 -3.75 -23.53 -3.92
C ASN A 129 -3.19 -24.64 -3.01
N GLU A 130 -1.91 -24.98 -3.14
CA GLU A 130 -1.23 -25.95 -2.27
C GLU A 130 -1.23 -25.54 -0.78
N MET A 131 -1.24 -24.23 -0.51
CA MET A 131 -1.19 -23.68 0.84
C MET A 131 -2.57 -23.46 1.47
N ILE A 132 -3.67 -23.53 0.72
CA ILE A 132 -5.04 -23.30 1.25
C ILE A 132 -5.93 -24.53 1.20
N GLU A 133 -5.55 -25.56 0.44
CA GLU A 133 -6.05 -26.94 0.63
C GLU A 133 -5.66 -27.50 2.02
#